data_AF-A0A934XWV4-F1
#
_entry.id   AF-A0A934XWV4-F1
#
_cell.length_a   1.000
_cell.length_b   1.000
_cell.length_c   1.000
_cell.angle_alpha   90.00
_cell.angle_beta   90.00
_cell.angle_gamma   90.00
#
_symmetry.space_group_name_H-M   'P 1'
#
loop_
_entity.id
_entity.type
_entity.pdbx_description
1 polymer ?
#
loop_
_entity_poly.entity_id
_entity_poly.type
_entity_poly.pdbx_seq_one_letter_code
_entity_poly.pdbx_strand_id
1 'polypeptide(L)'
;MLTQNVLQEVITLPEASVLAAGMGHGLDRSNLLRYARTGRLVARKSGGTWLTTRAALEVLIVELAGETRGRPRAQSAAWAEVTMTPELEDILARIDRLRAELAQQVRSPINDQRQRRELIVEAIYHTNHLEGNQLSLPEVRAVVEAFWVETNGHGGISQDEQSPRRRRSS
;
A
#
# COMPACT_ATOMS: atom_id res chain seq x y z
N MET A 1 -17.21 18.36 -9.41
CA MET A 1 -17.67 17.12 -8.74
C MET A 1 -16.71 15.99 -9.09
N LEU A 2 -15.56 15.90 -8.41
CA LEU A 2 -14.47 14.96 -8.74
C LEU A 2 -13.93 14.20 -7.50
N THR A 3 -14.80 13.96 -6.52
CA THR A 3 -14.44 13.28 -5.26
C THR A 3 -14.48 11.74 -5.33
N GLN A 4 -14.66 11.12 -6.51
CA GLN A 4 -15.01 9.70 -6.60
C GLN A 4 -13.93 8.71 -7.04
N ASN A 5 -12.82 9.14 -7.66
CA ASN A 5 -11.84 8.18 -8.22
C ASN A 5 -10.56 7.95 -7.39
N VAL A 6 -10.38 8.64 -6.25
CA VAL A 6 -9.22 8.43 -5.34
C VAL A 6 -9.59 7.57 -4.11
N LEU A 7 -10.87 7.20 -4.00
CA LEU A 7 -11.28 6.14 -3.08
C LEU A 7 -10.90 4.82 -3.73
N GLN A 8 -9.68 4.34 -3.45
CA GLN A 8 -9.39 2.91 -3.55
C GLN A 8 -10.58 2.16 -2.97
N GLU A 9 -11.26 1.39 -3.82
CA GLU A 9 -12.57 0.79 -3.57
C GLU A 9 -12.70 0.36 -2.09
N VAL A 10 -13.36 1.22 -1.30
CA VAL A 10 -13.51 1.00 0.15
C VAL A 10 -14.56 -0.07 0.29
N ILE A 11 -14.15 -1.22 0.77
CA ILE A 11 -14.97 -2.42 0.88
C ILE A 11 -15.16 -2.77 2.35
N THR A 12 -16.31 -3.35 2.65
CA THR A 12 -16.61 -3.93 3.94
C THR A 12 -15.86 -5.27 4.11
N LEU A 13 -15.62 -5.71 5.35
CA LEU A 13 -15.00 -7.03 5.56
C LEU A 13 -15.77 -8.22 4.95
N PRO A 14 -17.12 -8.23 4.91
CA PRO A 14 -17.86 -9.23 4.13
C PRO A 14 -17.51 -9.22 2.65
N GLU A 15 -17.47 -8.05 2.00
CA GLU A 15 -17.09 -7.93 0.58
C GLU A 15 -15.63 -8.35 0.36
N ALA A 16 -14.74 -7.96 1.28
CA ALA A 16 -13.34 -8.39 1.27
C ALA A 16 -13.19 -9.93 1.36
N SER A 17 -14.06 -10.62 2.11
CA SER A 17 -14.03 -12.08 2.17
C SER A 17 -14.46 -12.74 0.85
N VAL A 18 -15.42 -12.14 0.13
CA VAL A 18 -15.84 -12.61 -1.21
C VAL A 18 -14.72 -12.37 -2.22
N LEU A 19 -14.08 -11.21 -2.17
CA LEU A 19 -12.94 -10.88 -3.03
C LEU A 19 -11.74 -11.78 -2.77
N ALA A 20 -11.41 -12.05 -1.50
CA ALA A 20 -10.35 -12.98 -1.13
C ALA A 20 -10.62 -14.39 -1.66
N ALA A 21 -11.87 -14.87 -1.58
CA ALA A 21 -12.27 -16.14 -2.15
C ALA A 21 -12.12 -16.17 -3.68
N GLY A 22 -12.48 -15.07 -4.37
CA GLY A 22 -12.25 -14.91 -5.81
C GLY A 22 -10.77 -14.91 -6.20
N MET A 23 -9.89 -14.49 -5.29
CA MET A 23 -8.43 -14.56 -5.42
C MET A 23 -7.84 -15.91 -4.98
N GLY A 24 -8.68 -16.91 -4.69
CA GLY A 24 -8.25 -18.24 -4.26
C GLY A 24 -7.84 -18.34 -2.78
N HIS A 25 -7.96 -17.27 -1.99
CA HIS A 25 -7.63 -17.27 -0.58
C HIS A 25 -8.84 -17.54 0.32
N GLY A 26 -8.74 -18.53 1.21
CA GLY A 26 -9.78 -18.90 2.18
C GLY A 26 -9.91 -17.94 3.37
N LEU A 27 -9.83 -16.63 3.14
CA LEU A 27 -9.99 -15.62 4.20
C LEU A 27 -11.47 -15.36 4.47
N ASP A 28 -11.97 -15.93 5.55
CA ASP A 28 -13.31 -15.65 6.04
C ASP A 28 -13.38 -14.32 6.81
N ARG A 29 -14.61 -13.86 7.05
CA ARG A 29 -14.89 -12.63 7.80
C ARG A 29 -14.25 -12.62 9.20
N SER A 30 -14.18 -13.78 9.87
CA SER A 30 -13.64 -13.91 11.23
C SER A 30 -12.14 -13.67 11.25
N ASN A 31 -11.40 -14.24 10.28
CA ASN A 31 -9.98 -14.01 10.11
C ASN A 31 -9.68 -12.55 9.75
N LEU A 32 -10.42 -11.97 8.81
CA LEU A 32 -10.26 -10.55 8.44
C LEU A 32 -10.51 -9.61 9.61
N LEU A 33 -11.53 -9.88 10.43
CA LEU A 33 -11.80 -9.11 11.64
C LEU A 33 -10.67 -9.22 12.66
N ARG A 34 -10.09 -10.43 12.83
CA ARG A 34 -8.90 -10.63 13.68
C ARG A 34 -7.74 -9.80 13.17
N TYR A 35 -7.42 -9.86 11.87
CA TYR A 35 -6.30 -9.11 11.29
C TYR A 35 -6.50 -7.59 11.36
N ALA A 36 -7.73 -7.11 11.20
CA ALA A 36 -8.07 -5.71 11.40
C ALA A 36 -7.82 -5.26 12.84
N ARG A 37 -8.19 -6.08 13.83
CA ARG A 37 -7.96 -5.77 15.26
C ARG A 37 -6.49 -5.84 15.67
N THR A 38 -5.71 -6.74 15.08
CA THR A 38 -4.28 -6.87 15.36
C THR A 38 -3.42 -5.90 14.55
N GLY A 39 -4.02 -5.07 13.69
CA GLY A 39 -3.32 -4.12 12.83
C GLY A 39 -2.57 -4.75 11.65
N ARG A 40 -2.78 -6.05 11.37
CA ARG A 40 -2.21 -6.73 10.20
C ARG A 40 -2.97 -6.43 8.91
N LEU A 41 -4.25 -6.08 9.02
CA LEU A 41 -5.04 -5.56 7.90
C LEU A 41 -5.29 -4.07 8.15
N VAL A 42 -4.92 -3.24 7.19
CA VAL A 42 -5.26 -1.80 7.22
C VAL A 42 -6.77 -1.67 7.07
N ALA A 43 -7.45 -1.36 8.18
CA ALA A 43 -8.89 -1.26 8.25
C ALA A 43 -9.32 -0.21 9.30
N ARG A 44 -10.47 0.41 9.07
CA ARG A 44 -11.09 1.39 9.98
C ARG A 44 -12.50 0.95 10.32
N LYS A 45 -12.89 1.11 11.58
CA LYS A 45 -14.29 0.95 11.99
C LYS A 45 -15.05 2.26 11.81
N SER A 46 -16.15 2.22 11.08
CA SER A 46 -17.07 3.34 10.86
C SER A 46 -18.51 2.86 11.02
N GLY A 47 -19.31 3.51 11.87
CA GLY A 47 -20.73 3.17 12.04
C GLY A 47 -21.01 1.72 12.47
N GLY A 48 -20.09 1.06 13.18
CA GLY A 48 -20.22 -0.35 13.56
C GLY A 48 -19.65 -1.34 12.53
N THR A 49 -19.36 -0.88 11.32
CA THR A 49 -18.83 -1.68 10.22
C THR A 49 -17.33 -1.49 10.07
N TRP A 50 -16.60 -2.57 9.79
CA TRP A 50 -15.19 -2.50 9.45
C TRP A 50 -15.03 -2.34 7.94
N LEU A 51 -14.25 -1.33 7.57
CA LEU A 51 -13.95 -0.94 6.21
C LEU A 51 -12.46 -1.14 5.96
N THR A 52 -12.12 -1.66 4.79
CA THR A 52 -10.76 -1.82 4.30
C THR A 52 -10.71 -1.41 2.83
N THR A 53 -9.55 -1.52 2.20
CA THR A 53 -9.40 -1.30 0.76
C THR A 53 -8.97 -2.58 0.08
N ARG A 54 -9.30 -2.72 -1.21
CA ARG A 54 -8.82 -3.85 -2.02
C ARG A 54 -7.29 -4.00 -1.94
N ALA A 55 -6.55 -2.90 -2.02
CA ALA A 55 -5.08 -2.91 -1.93
C ALA A 55 -4.58 -3.44 -0.58
N ALA A 56 -5.20 -3.05 0.54
CA ALA A 56 -4.84 -3.57 1.87
C ALA A 56 -5.09 -5.08 1.99
N LEU A 57 -6.15 -5.57 1.35
CA LEU A 57 -6.46 -7.01 1.30
C LEU A 57 -5.43 -7.78 0.47
N GLU A 58 -5.02 -7.27 -0.70
CA GLU A 58 -4.00 -7.89 -1.56
C GLU A 58 -2.65 -8.00 -0.85
N VAL A 59 -2.21 -6.95 -0.16
CA VAL A 59 -0.98 -6.97 0.64
C VAL A 59 -1.05 -8.04 1.72
N LEU A 60 -2.15 -8.11 2.48
CA LEU A 60 -2.34 -9.13 3.51
C LEU A 60 -2.28 -10.55 2.92
N ILE A 61 -2.89 -10.76 1.75
CA ILE A 61 -2.89 -12.05 1.06
C ILE A 61 -1.45 -12.49 0.73
N VAL A 62 -0.64 -11.59 0.18
CA VAL A 62 0.77 -11.86 -0.15
C VAL A 62 1.58 -12.17 1.11
N GLU A 63 1.39 -11.40 2.18
CA GLU A 63 2.07 -11.63 3.47
C GLU A 63 1.72 -13.02 4.05
N LEU A 64 0.44 -13.39 4.04
CA LEU A 64 -0.01 -14.67 4.58
C LEU A 64 0.47 -15.86 3.75
N ALA A 65 0.56 -15.71 2.42
CA ALA A 65 1.15 -16.74 1.55
C ALA A 65 2.63 -17.00 1.90
N GLY A 66 3.37 -15.96 2.29
CA GLY A 66 4.76 -16.07 2.75
C GLY A 66 4.92 -16.73 4.13
N GLU A 67 3.94 -16.60 5.01
CA GLU A 67 3.97 -17.13 6.39
C GLU A 67 3.59 -18.61 6.51
N THR A 68 2.89 -19.18 5.52
CA THR A 68 2.45 -20.59 5.51
C THR A 68 3.58 -21.64 5.33
N ARG A 69 4.75 -21.45 5.96
CA ARG A 69 5.74 -22.52 6.20
C ARG A 69 5.22 -23.47 7.27
N GLY A 70 4.32 -24.35 6.86
CA GLY A 70 3.76 -25.42 7.68
C GLY A 70 2.85 -26.33 6.87
N ARG A 71 3.46 -27.12 5.97
CA ARG A 71 2.87 -28.13 5.07
C ARG A 71 2.09 -27.56 3.87
N PRO A 72 2.58 -27.73 2.63
CA PRO A 72 1.90 -27.26 1.44
C PRO A 72 0.59 -28.04 1.23
N ARG A 73 -0.54 -27.34 1.29
CA ARG A 73 -1.76 -27.78 0.58
C ARG A 73 -1.67 -27.19 -0.82
N ALA A 74 -1.58 -28.07 -1.82
CA ALA A 74 -1.58 -27.70 -3.22
C ALA A 74 -2.90 -26.99 -3.57
N GLN A 75 -2.90 -25.66 -3.49
CA GLN A 75 -3.78 -24.84 -4.29
C GLN A 75 -2.99 -24.52 -5.53
N SER A 76 -3.34 -25.17 -6.64
CA SER A 76 -2.79 -24.85 -7.95
C SER A 76 -3.36 -23.49 -8.37
N ALA A 77 -2.80 -22.41 -7.84
CA ALA A 77 -2.70 -21.22 -8.64
C ALA A 77 -1.86 -21.65 -9.86
N ALA A 78 -2.44 -21.61 -11.05
CA ALA A 78 -1.65 -21.65 -12.27
C ALA A 78 -0.96 -20.28 -12.39
N TRP A 79 -0.03 -19.99 -11.46
CA TRP A 79 1.03 -19.03 -11.74
C TRP A 79 1.81 -19.68 -12.88
N ALA A 80 1.96 -18.96 -13.99
CA ALA A 80 2.84 -19.39 -15.06
C ALA A 80 4.15 -19.81 -14.40
N GLU A 81 4.62 -21.01 -14.72
CA GLU A 81 5.86 -21.55 -14.19
C GLU A 81 6.97 -20.56 -14.59
N VAL A 82 7.38 -19.71 -13.64
CA VAL A 82 8.39 -18.68 -13.90
C VAL A 82 9.71 -19.42 -14.00
N THR A 83 10.09 -19.73 -15.23
CA THR A 83 11.39 -20.33 -15.49
C THR A 83 12.43 -19.26 -15.24
N MET A 84 13.30 -19.50 -14.24
CA MET A 84 14.41 -18.60 -13.96
C MET A 84 15.43 -18.72 -15.09
N THR A 85 15.50 -17.71 -15.94
CA THR A 85 16.51 -17.63 -17.00
C THR A 85 17.72 -16.85 -16.50
N PRO A 86 18.93 -17.06 -17.06
CA PRO A 86 20.11 -16.29 -16.71
C PRO A 86 19.90 -14.77 -16.84
N GLU A 87 19.13 -14.34 -17.84
CA GLU A 87 18.83 -12.92 -18.07
C GLU A 87 17.94 -12.34 -16.96
N LEU A 88 16.97 -13.11 -16.45
CA LEU A 88 16.13 -12.71 -15.33
C LEU A 88 16.96 -12.59 -14.04
N GLU A 89 17.88 -13.53 -13.80
CA GLU A 89 18.81 -13.46 -12.67
C GLU A 89 19.68 -12.20 -12.74
N ASP A 90 20.22 -11.89 -13.91
CA ASP A 90 21.03 -10.69 -14.14
C ASP A 90 20.24 -9.40 -13.90
N ILE A 91 18.98 -9.34 -14.36
CA ILE A 91 18.10 -8.20 -14.15
C ILE A 91 17.81 -8.01 -12.66
N LEU A 92 17.47 -9.09 -11.95
CA LEU A 92 17.19 -9.04 -10.51
C LEU A 92 18.44 -8.60 -9.72
N ALA A 93 19.60 -9.17 -10.02
CA ALA A 93 20.87 -8.78 -9.41
C ALA A 93 21.22 -7.31 -9.70
N ARG A 94 20.89 -6.79 -10.89
CA ARG A 94 21.05 -5.37 -11.23
C ARG A 94 20.10 -4.49 -10.41
N ILE A 95 18.84 -4.88 -10.25
CA ILE A 95 17.86 -4.15 -9.43
C ILE A 95 18.34 -4.05 -7.98
N ASP A 96 18.83 -5.15 -7.41
CA ASP A 96 19.31 -5.17 -6.03
C ASP A 96 20.55 -4.29 -5.83
N ARG A 97 21.49 -4.30 -6.79
CA ARG A 97 22.64 -3.37 -6.78
C ARG A 97 22.19 -1.91 -6.80
N LEU A 98 21.30 -1.55 -7.72
CA LEU A 98 20.79 -0.17 -7.83
C LEU A 98 20.06 0.27 -6.56
N ARG A 99 19.30 -0.62 -5.92
CA ARG A 99 18.65 -0.35 -4.63
C ARG A 99 19.67 -0.11 -3.52
N ALA A 100 20.73 -0.91 -3.46
CA ALA A 100 21.80 -0.74 -2.49
C ALA A 100 22.55 0.58 -2.70
N GLU A 101 22.88 0.93 -3.94
CA GLU A 101 23.50 2.22 -4.30
C GLU A 101 22.59 3.39 -3.90
N LEU A 102 21.29 3.30 -4.18
CA LEU A 102 20.31 4.32 -3.79
C LEU A 102 20.26 4.52 -2.27
N ALA A 103 20.32 3.44 -1.50
CA ALA A 103 20.28 3.48 -0.04
C ALA A 103 21.54 4.10 0.59
N GLN A 104 22.68 4.03 -0.10
CA GLN A 104 23.95 4.62 0.36
C GLN A 104 24.06 6.12 0.07
N GLN A 105 23.18 6.69 -0.77
CA GLN A 105 23.20 8.12 -1.06
C GLN A 105 22.71 8.92 0.16
N VAL A 106 23.57 9.81 0.66
CA VAL A 106 23.18 10.80 1.67
C VAL A 106 22.35 11.88 0.98
N ARG A 107 21.06 11.93 1.28
CA ARG A 107 20.13 12.89 0.69
C ARG A 107 19.60 13.84 1.75
N SER A 108 19.43 15.10 1.38
CA SER A 108 18.76 16.07 2.23
C SER A 108 17.28 15.69 2.36
N PRO A 109 16.70 15.65 3.58
CA PRO A 109 15.30 15.29 3.80
C PRO A 109 14.31 16.13 2.97
N ILE A 110 14.65 17.39 2.74
CA ILE A 110 13.83 18.32 1.95
C ILE A 110 13.84 17.92 0.46
N ASN A 111 15.01 17.56 -0.07
CA ASN A 111 15.14 17.14 -1.47
C ASN A 111 14.50 15.77 -1.69
N ASP A 112 14.61 14.88 -0.71
CA ASP A 112 13.92 13.58 -0.73
C ASP A 112 12.40 13.73 -0.75
N GLN A 113 11.86 14.62 0.07
CA GLN A 113 10.41 14.86 0.08
C GLN A 113 9.94 15.46 -1.24
N ARG A 114 10.70 16.41 -1.83
CA ARG A 114 10.40 16.97 -3.15
C ARG A 114 10.44 15.90 -4.24
N GLN A 115 11.52 15.12 -4.30
CA GLN A 115 11.67 14.04 -5.28
C GLN A 115 10.57 12.98 -5.14
N ARG A 116 10.23 12.59 -3.91
CA ARG A 116 9.11 11.65 -3.67
C ARG A 116 7.79 12.22 -4.18
N ARG A 117 7.51 13.50 -3.93
CA ARG A 117 6.30 14.15 -4.45
C ARG A 117 6.26 14.15 -5.98
N GLU A 118 7.37 14.49 -6.62
CA GLU A 118 7.48 14.45 -8.09
C GLU A 118 7.25 13.04 -8.63
N LEU A 119 7.91 12.03 -8.05
CA LEU A 119 7.75 10.63 -8.45
C LEU A 119 6.31 10.12 -8.25
N ILE A 120 5.63 10.54 -7.18
CA ILE A 120 4.23 10.19 -6.95
C ILE A 120 3.33 10.78 -8.04
N VAL A 121 3.52 12.06 -8.40
CA VAL A 121 2.75 12.72 -9.46
C VAL A 121 2.95 12.00 -10.80
N GLU A 122 4.21 11.67 -11.14
CA GLU A 122 4.52 10.94 -12.36
C GLU A 122 3.95 9.53 -12.36
N ALA A 123 4.03 8.80 -11.24
CA ALA A 123 3.43 7.48 -11.11
C ALA A 123 1.91 7.52 -11.31
N ILE A 124 1.22 8.50 -10.71
CA ILE A 124 -0.23 8.71 -10.88
C ILE A 124 -0.54 9.02 -12.36
N TYR A 125 0.20 9.92 -12.98
CA TYR A 125 0.03 10.25 -14.39
C TYR A 125 0.18 9.01 -15.27
N HIS A 126 1.30 8.27 -15.16
CA HIS A 126 1.56 7.13 -16.04
C HIS A 126 0.58 5.98 -15.83
N THR A 127 0.21 5.68 -14.58
CA THR A 127 -0.75 4.61 -14.30
C THR A 127 -2.13 4.95 -14.88
N ASN A 128 -2.60 6.18 -14.66
CA ASN A 128 -3.88 6.63 -15.20
C ASN A 128 -3.85 6.73 -16.73
N HIS A 129 -2.73 7.14 -17.32
CA HIS A 129 -2.60 7.26 -18.77
C HIS A 129 -2.63 5.89 -19.46
N LEU A 130 -2.04 4.86 -18.85
CA LEU A 130 -2.17 3.48 -19.31
C LEU A 130 -3.62 2.98 -19.30
N GLU A 131 -4.44 3.52 -18.40
CA GLU A 131 -5.88 3.25 -18.31
C GLU A 131 -6.75 4.14 -19.23
N GLY A 132 -6.11 4.95 -20.09
CA GLY A 132 -6.80 5.81 -21.06
C GLY A 132 -7.19 7.19 -20.54
N ASN A 133 -6.69 7.61 -19.37
CA ASN A 133 -6.86 8.98 -18.89
C ASN A 133 -6.11 9.97 -19.80
N GLN A 134 -6.82 11.03 -20.20
CA GLN A 134 -6.31 12.05 -21.13
C GLN A 134 -5.73 13.28 -20.44
N LEU A 135 -5.75 13.35 -19.11
CA LEU A 135 -5.10 14.43 -18.39
C LEU A 135 -3.60 14.42 -18.66
N SER A 136 -3.07 15.58 -19.02
CA SER A 136 -1.65 15.82 -19.17
C SER A 136 -0.94 15.82 -17.81
N LEU A 137 0.38 15.61 -17.82
CA LEU A 137 1.19 15.64 -16.59
C LEU A 137 1.06 16.97 -15.81
N PRO A 138 1.02 18.16 -16.44
CA PRO A 138 0.73 19.42 -15.72
C PRO A 138 -0.64 19.45 -15.04
N GLU A 139 -1.67 18.89 -15.67
CA GLU A 139 -3.03 18.86 -15.11
C GLU A 139 -3.10 17.88 -13.93
N VAL A 140 -2.49 16.70 -14.05
CA VAL A 140 -2.37 15.75 -12.93
C VAL A 140 -1.61 16.38 -11.76
N ARG A 141 -0.51 17.10 -12.04
CA ARG A 141 0.26 17.81 -11.01
C ARG A 141 -0.60 18.81 -10.27
N ALA A 142 -1.37 19.65 -10.98
CA ALA A 142 -2.24 20.64 -10.37
C ALA A 142 -3.30 20.00 -9.46
N VAL A 143 -3.89 18.87 -9.87
CA VAL A 143 -4.89 18.13 -9.08
C VAL A 143 -4.27 17.54 -7.81
N VAL A 144 -3.11 16.89 -7.93
CA VAL A 144 -2.43 16.27 -6.77
C VAL A 144 -1.94 17.32 -5.78
N GLU A 145 -1.37 18.43 -6.27
CA GLU A 145 -0.93 19.54 -5.42
C GLU A 145 -2.10 20.18 -4.66
N ALA A 146 -3.24 20.41 -5.32
CA ALA A 146 -4.46 20.89 -4.67
C ALA A 146 -4.93 19.95 -3.55
N PHE A 147 -4.94 18.64 -3.81
CA PHE A 147 -5.32 17.63 -2.82
C PHE A 147 -4.40 17.62 -1.59
N TRP A 148 -3.08 17.80 -1.78
CA TRP A 148 -2.14 17.88 -0.67
C TRP A 148 -2.28 19.16 0.16
N VAL A 149 -2.68 20.28 -0.45
CA VAL A 149 -2.96 21.51 0.29
C VAL A 149 -4.22 21.34 1.15
N GLU A 150 -5.29 20.76 0.60
CA GLU A 150 -6.55 20.52 1.32
C GLU A 150 -6.37 19.56 2.50
N THR A 151 -5.61 18.48 2.31
CA THR A 151 -5.36 17.48 3.37
C THR A 151 -4.48 17.99 4.50
N ASN A 152 -3.55 18.91 4.23
CA ASN A 152 -2.74 19.57 5.28
C ASN A 152 -3.41 20.81 5.89
N GLY A 153 -4.41 21.38 5.24
CA GLY A 153 -5.13 22.57 5.70
C GLY A 153 -6.31 22.31 6.66
N HIS A 154 -6.73 21.06 6.87
CA HIS A 154 -7.90 20.70 7.69
C HIS A 154 -7.60 19.73 8.85
N GLY A 155 -6.34 19.57 9.23
CA GLY A 155 -5.97 18.71 10.36
C GLY A 155 -4.61 19.08 10.91
N GLY A 156 -4.59 20.04 11.84
CA GLY A 156 -3.46 20.21 12.75
C GLY A 156 -3.29 18.92 13.55
N ILE A 157 -2.38 18.06 13.10
CA ILE A 157 -1.79 17.06 13.98
C ILE A 157 -0.86 17.87 14.88
N SER A 158 -1.38 18.23 16.06
CA SER A 158 -0.57 18.65 17.20
C SER A 158 0.53 17.61 17.41
N GLN A 159 1.73 17.93 16.95
CA GLN A 159 2.96 17.34 17.48
C GLN A 159 3.19 17.95 18.88
N ASP A 160 2.34 17.61 19.84
CA ASP A 160 2.53 18.00 21.24
C ASP A 160 1.81 17.01 22.15
N GLU A 161 2.36 15.80 22.23
CA GLU A 161 2.37 15.03 23.48
C GLU A 161 3.77 14.42 23.66
N GLN A 162 4.76 15.29 23.79
CA GLN A 162 5.87 15.01 24.69
C GLN A 162 5.32 15.06 26.12
N SER A 163 5.37 13.94 26.83
CA SER A 163 5.24 13.94 28.28
C SER A 163 5.87 12.68 28.88
N PRO A 164 6.34 12.75 30.14
CA PRO A 164 7.76 12.56 30.42
C PRO A 164 8.06 11.33 31.28
N ARG A 165 9.36 11.03 31.34
CA ARG A 165 10.07 10.19 32.33
C ARG A 165 9.27 9.90 33.61
N ARG A 166 9.06 8.61 33.91
CA ARG A 166 9.05 8.12 35.29
C ARG A 166 10.20 7.16 35.51
N ARG A 167 11.21 7.68 36.21
CA ARG A 167 12.12 6.89 37.04
C ARG A 167 11.28 6.07 38.02
N ARG A 168 11.59 4.79 38.17
CA ARG A 168 11.39 4.06 39.43
C ARG A 168 12.62 3.23 39.71
N SER A 169 13.47 3.82 40.54
CA SER A 169 14.35 3.12 41.46
C SER A 169 13.52 2.64 42.65
N SER A 170 13.62 1.36 42.97
CA SER A 170 13.69 0.80 44.32
C SER A 170 14.17 -0.64 44.19
#